data_AF-A0A7W1LTH9-F1
#
_entry.id   AF-A0A7W1LTH9-F1
#
_cell.length_a   1.000
_cell.length_b   1.000
_cell.length_c   1.000
_cell.angle_alpha   90.00
_cell.angle_beta   90.00
_cell.angle_gamma   90.00
#
_symmetry.space_group_name_H-M   'P 1'
#
loop_
_entity.id
_entity.type
_entity.pdbx_description
1 polymer ?
#
loop_
_entity_poly.entity_id
_entity_poly.type
_entity_poly.pdbx_seq_one_letter_code
_entity_poly.pdbx_strand_id
1 'polypeptide(L)'
;MADLADAMTLRWWSRSGVASTAEADGSPVTEADAAAEDAVLSALREAHPGDGFLGEEVGERLGTTGRRWIVDGIDGTRFFAAGLAEWGSLIALESDARSSLE
;
A
#
# COMPACT_ATOMS: atom_id res chain seq x y z
N MET A 1 5.26 -7.61 -6.73
CA MET A 1 4.60 -6.80 -5.68
C MET A 1 3.47 -5.99 -6.27
N ALA A 2 3.69 -5.18 -7.31
CA ALA A 2 2.62 -4.49 -8.03
C ALA A 2 1.49 -5.43 -8.50
N ASP A 3 1.82 -6.53 -9.19
CA ASP A 3 0.81 -7.52 -9.62
C ASP A 3 -0.05 -8.09 -8.48
N LEU A 4 0.51 -8.17 -7.26
CA LEU A 4 -0.21 -8.66 -6.08
C LEU A 4 -1.17 -7.60 -5.55
N ALA A 5 -0.72 -6.35 -5.47
CA ALA A 5 -1.57 -5.22 -5.09
C ALA A 5 -2.74 -5.05 -6.08
N ASP A 6 -2.46 -5.10 -7.39
CA ASP A 6 -3.47 -5.07 -8.45
C ASP A 6 -4.50 -6.20 -8.29
N ALA A 7 -4.03 -7.43 -8.05
CA ALA A 7 -4.91 -8.58 -7.88
C ALA A 7 -5.80 -8.48 -6.63
N MET A 8 -5.45 -7.63 -5.66
CA MET A 8 -6.26 -7.40 -4.47
C MET A 8 -7.25 -6.27 -4.68
N THR A 9 -6.79 -5.11 -5.15
CA THR A 9 -7.65 -3.95 -5.42
C THR A 9 -8.71 -4.25 -6.49
N LEU A 10 -8.37 -4.98 -7.56
CA LEU A 10 -9.32 -5.34 -8.62
C LEU A 10 -10.43 -6.30 -8.20
N ARG A 11 -10.31 -7.01 -7.07
CA ARG A 11 -11.40 -7.86 -6.54
C ARG A 11 -12.53 -7.03 -5.93
N TRP A 12 -12.17 -5.86 -5.43
CA TRP A 12 -13.10 -4.93 -4.82
C TRP A 12 -13.65 -3.94 -5.83
N TRP A 13 -12.83 -3.52 -6.80
CA TRP A 13 -13.21 -2.48 -7.75
C TRP A 13 -14.44 -2.86 -8.57
N SER A 14 -15.37 -1.91 -8.67
CA SER A 14 -16.60 -2.01 -9.46
C SER A 14 -16.92 -0.67 -10.09
N ARG A 15 -17.45 -0.69 -11.33
CA ARG A 15 -17.97 0.51 -12.00
C ARG A 15 -19.13 1.18 -11.26
N SER A 16 -19.77 0.47 -10.33
CA SER A 16 -20.82 1.01 -9.47
C SER A 16 -20.27 1.71 -8.22
N GLY A 17 -18.95 1.70 -8.03
CA GLY A 17 -18.30 2.20 -6.83
C GLY A 17 -18.18 1.14 -5.73
N VAL A 18 -17.41 1.49 -4.71
CA VAL A 18 -17.15 0.68 -3.51
C VAL A 18 -17.46 1.53 -2.29
N ALA A 19 -17.98 0.91 -1.23
CA ALA A 19 -18.25 1.61 0.01
C ALA A 19 -16.94 2.13 0.63
N SER A 20 -16.95 3.39 1.07
CA SER A 20 -15.82 4.02 1.75
C SER A 20 -16.27 4.61 3.09
N THR A 21 -15.33 4.69 4.02
CA THR A 21 -15.44 5.51 5.24
C THR A 21 -14.60 6.77 5.08
N ALA A 22 -14.81 7.75 5.96
CA ALA A 22 -14.00 8.96 5.98
C ALA A 22 -12.94 8.86 7.08
N GLU A 23 -11.71 9.21 6.74
CA GLU A 23 -10.63 9.39 7.71
C GLU A 23 -10.77 10.70 8.50
N ALA A 24 -9.83 10.97 9.40
CA ALA A 24 -9.84 12.15 10.27
C ALA A 24 -9.77 13.48 9.49
N ASP A 25 -9.11 13.50 8.34
CA ASP A 25 -8.99 14.69 7.48
C ASP A 25 -10.10 14.77 6.41
N GLY A 26 -10.98 13.77 6.36
CA GLY A 26 -12.11 13.67 5.42
C GLY A 26 -11.78 13.01 4.08
N SER A 27 -10.56 12.49 3.88
CA SER A 27 -10.25 11.59 2.76
C SER A 27 -11.11 10.31 2.85
N PRO A 28 -11.50 9.70 1.72
CA PRO A 28 -12.17 8.40 1.73
C PRO A 28 -11.14 7.27 1.82
N VAL A 29 -11.45 6.24 2.61
CA VAL A 29 -10.72 4.97 2.70
C VAL A 29 -11.69 3.80 2.48
N THR A 30 -11.25 2.72 1.84
CA THR A 30 -12.03 1.49 1.67
C THR A 30 -11.35 0.28 2.32
N GLU A 31 -12.10 -0.82 2.50
CA GLU A 31 -11.51 -2.09 2.94
C GLU A 31 -10.48 -2.64 1.94
N ALA A 32 -10.52 -2.18 0.68
CA ALA A 32 -9.59 -2.60 -0.36
C ALA A 32 -8.18 -2.01 -0.16
N ASP A 33 -8.07 -0.81 0.41
CA ASP A 33 -6.80 -0.13 0.71
C ASP A 33 -5.98 -1.01 1.67
N ALA A 34 -6.53 -1.29 2.86
CA ALA A 34 -5.89 -2.14 3.86
C ALA A 34 -5.64 -3.59 3.36
N ALA A 35 -6.57 -4.18 2.60
CA ALA A 35 -6.40 -5.52 2.07
C ALA A 35 -5.25 -5.64 1.06
N ALA A 36 -5.02 -4.59 0.25
CA ALA A 36 -3.89 -4.55 -0.67
C ALA A 36 -2.56 -4.45 0.09
N GLU A 37 -2.49 -3.57 1.09
CA GLU A 37 -1.31 -3.41 1.92
C GLU A 37 -0.94 -4.67 2.72
N ASP A 38 -1.93 -5.32 3.35
CA ASP A 38 -1.71 -6.57 4.10
C ASP A 38 -1.18 -7.70 3.22
N ALA A 39 -1.67 -7.80 1.97
CA ALA A 39 -1.18 -8.77 1.00
C ALA A 39 0.28 -8.50 0.63
N VAL A 40 0.62 -7.24 0.36
CA VAL A 40 2.00 -6.84 0.03
C VAL A 40 2.93 -7.06 1.23
N LEU A 41 2.52 -6.65 2.43
CA LEU A 41 3.26 -6.90 3.68
C LEU A 41 3.51 -8.40 3.87
N SER A 42 2.50 -9.25 3.66
CA SER A 42 2.64 -10.70 3.80
C SER A 42 3.67 -11.27 2.83
N ALA A 43 3.61 -10.89 1.56
CA ALA A 43 4.60 -11.31 0.56
C ALA A 43 6.01 -10.79 0.86
N LEU A 44 6.13 -9.55 1.35
CA LEU A 44 7.41 -8.97 1.74
C LEU A 44 8.03 -9.68 2.94
N ARG A 45 7.21 -10.13 3.90
CA ARG A 45 7.71 -10.91 5.05
C ARG A 45 8.32 -12.25 4.63
N GLU A 46 7.86 -12.82 3.53
CA GLU A 46 8.43 -14.06 2.98
C GLU A 46 9.69 -13.78 2.15
N ALA A 47 9.63 -12.80 1.25
CA ALA A 47 10.73 -12.51 0.32
C ALA A 47 11.90 -11.73 0.96
N HIS A 48 11.59 -10.83 1.90
CA HIS A 48 12.51 -9.87 2.51
C HIS A 48 12.23 -9.70 4.02
N PRO A 49 12.40 -10.77 4.83
CA PRO A 49 11.98 -10.79 6.25
C PRO A 49 12.65 -9.75 7.15
N GLY A 50 13.77 -9.16 6.72
CA GLY A 50 14.50 -8.12 7.46
C GLY A 50 14.20 -6.68 7.02
N ASP A 51 13.49 -6.47 5.90
CA ASP A 51 13.13 -5.12 5.46
C ASP A 51 11.98 -4.56 6.31
N GLY A 52 11.97 -3.25 6.49
CA GLY A 52 10.86 -2.53 7.10
C GLY A 52 9.70 -2.34 6.13
N PHE A 53 8.56 -1.91 6.66
CA PHE A 53 7.35 -1.62 5.91
C PHE A 53 6.66 -0.38 6.47
N LEU A 54 6.11 0.45 5.61
CA LEU A 54 5.25 1.57 5.95
C LEU A 54 4.05 1.55 4.98
N GLY A 55 2.89 1.16 5.50
CA GLY A 55 1.61 1.30 4.82
C GLY A 55 0.91 2.58 5.24
N GLU A 56 0.05 3.11 4.38
CA GLU A 56 -0.87 4.19 4.73
C GLU A 56 -1.88 3.70 5.78
N GLU A 57 -2.46 2.52 5.55
CA GLU A 57 -3.57 1.99 6.34
C GLU A 57 -3.13 1.03 7.44
N VAL A 58 -2.21 0.12 7.13
CA VAL A 58 -1.76 -0.92 8.08
C VAL A 58 -0.59 -0.45 8.96
N GLY A 59 -0.09 0.75 8.70
CA GLY A 59 0.91 1.44 9.50
C GLY A 59 2.34 0.94 9.32
N GLU A 60 3.20 1.25 10.30
CA GLU A 60 4.64 0.98 10.24
C GLU A 60 5.03 -0.34 10.91
N ARG A 61 5.96 -1.05 10.25
CA ARG A 61 6.73 -2.14 10.82
C ARG A 61 8.23 -1.88 10.64
N LEU A 62 8.95 -1.85 11.75
CA LEU A 62 10.40 -1.67 11.74
C LEU A 62 11.12 -2.90 11.20
N GLY A 63 12.06 -2.65 10.30
CA GLY A 63 13.01 -3.63 9.79
C GLY A 63 14.36 -3.58 10.50
N THR A 64 15.27 -4.46 10.09
CA THR A 64 16.64 -4.57 10.61
C THR A 64 17.71 -4.35 9.55
N THR A 65 17.34 -4.26 8.26
CA THR A 65 18.28 -4.13 7.14
C THR A 65 18.62 -2.70 6.75
N GLY A 66 17.93 -1.70 7.31
CA GLY A 66 18.01 -0.30 6.85
C GLY A 66 17.30 -0.04 5.53
N ARG A 67 16.58 -1.05 5.00
CA ARG A 67 15.64 -0.90 3.88
C ARG A 67 14.22 -0.85 4.41
N ARG A 68 13.36 -0.05 3.78
CA ARG A 68 11.94 0.07 4.11
C ARG A 68 11.10 0.15 2.84
N TRP A 69 10.09 -0.70 2.73
CA TRP A 69 9.08 -0.61 1.69
C TRP A 69 8.01 0.39 2.12
N ILE A 70 7.63 1.29 1.22
CA ILE A 70 6.54 2.25 1.42
C ILE A 70 5.43 1.87 0.45
N VAL A 71 4.22 1.65 0.97
CA VAL A 71 3.09 1.14 0.21
C VAL A 71 1.88 2.01 0.50
N ASP A 72 1.17 2.37 -0.56
CA ASP A 72 -0.19 2.88 -0.53
C ASP A 72 -1.02 1.89 -1.36
N GLY A 73 -2.02 1.29 -0.70
CA GLY A 73 -2.89 0.29 -1.31
C GLY A 73 -3.62 0.82 -2.53
N ILE A 74 -4.15 2.05 -2.45
CA ILE A 74 -4.92 2.72 -3.50
C ILE A 74 -4.67 4.24 -3.42
N ASP A 75 -3.74 4.74 -4.22
CA ASP A 75 -3.65 6.17 -4.49
C ASP A 75 -4.86 6.59 -5.34
N GLY A 76 -5.54 7.64 -4.90
CA GLY A 76 -6.77 8.10 -5.52
C GLY A 76 -8.02 7.34 -5.08
N THR A 77 -8.13 6.94 -3.80
CA THR A 77 -9.28 6.23 -3.21
C THR A 77 -10.63 6.88 -3.52
N ARG A 78 -10.67 8.21 -3.68
CA ARG A 78 -11.88 8.93 -4.14
C ARG A 78 -12.38 8.46 -5.51
N PHE A 79 -11.48 8.25 -6.47
CA PHE A 79 -11.82 7.75 -7.80
C PHE A 79 -12.19 6.27 -7.73
N PHE A 80 -11.45 5.48 -6.94
CA PHE A 80 -11.74 4.07 -6.70
C PHE A 80 -13.15 3.86 -6.14
N ALA A 81 -13.50 4.56 -5.06
CA ALA A 81 -14.81 4.49 -4.41
C ALA A 81 -15.95 4.96 -5.35
N ALA A 82 -15.66 5.87 -6.28
CA ALA A 82 -16.59 6.34 -7.30
C ALA A 82 -16.72 5.40 -8.51
N GLY A 83 -15.95 4.30 -8.59
CA GLY A 83 -15.93 3.37 -9.72
C GLY A 83 -15.25 3.90 -10.97
N LEU A 84 -14.42 4.93 -10.81
CA LEU A 84 -13.57 5.51 -11.84
C LEU A 84 -12.23 4.76 -11.90
N ALA A 85 -11.44 4.97 -12.95
CA ALA A 85 -10.22 4.19 -13.22
C ALA A 85 -8.92 4.95 -12.92
N GLU A 86 -9.05 6.20 -12.45
CA GLU A 86 -7.95 7.11 -12.12
C GLU A 86 -7.43 6.84 -10.70
N TRP A 87 -6.92 5.63 -10.48
CA TRP A 87 -6.32 5.17 -9.23
C TRP A 87 -5.23 4.13 -9.52
N GLY A 88 -4.39 3.83 -8.54
CA GLY A 88 -3.42 2.75 -8.64
C GLY A 88 -2.73 2.48 -7.31
N SER A 89 -2.04 1.35 -7.18
CA SER A 89 -1.22 1.10 -5.99
C SER A 89 0.16 1.73 -6.13
N LEU A 90 0.67 2.38 -5.08
CA LEU A 90 2.02 2.93 -5.05
C LEU A 90 2.92 2.03 -4.19
N ILE A 91 4.08 1.68 -4.74
CA ILE A 91 5.07 0.84 -4.04
C ILE A 91 6.45 1.43 -4.28
N ALA A 92 7.13 1.79 -3.21
CA ALA A 92 8.49 2.32 -3.23
C ALA A 92 9.39 1.54 -2.26
N LEU A 93 10.70 1.57 -2.53
CA LEU A 93 11.72 1.05 -1.65
C LEU A 93 12.66 2.19 -1.26
N GLU A 94 12.66 2.51 0.03
CA GLU A 94 13.67 3.34 0.66
C GLU A 94 14.82 2.46 1.14
N SER A 95 16.06 2.89 0.90
CA SER A 95 17.24 2.24 1.44
C SER A 95 18.19 3.29 1.94
N ASP A 96 18.66 3.16 3.18
CA ASP A 96 19.79 3.94 3.66
C ASP A 96 21.03 3.54 2.86
N ALA A 97 21.34 4.32 1.82
CA ALA A 97 22.62 4.24 1.16
C ALA A 97 23.64 4.72 2.18
N ARG A 98 24.14 3.78 2.99
CA ARG A 98 25.23 4.02 3.92
C ARG A 98 26.38 4.63 3.13
N SER A 99 26.45 5.95 3.15
CA SER A 99 27.56 6.71 2.61
C SER A 99 28.71 6.38 3.55
N SER A 100 29.45 5.32 3.24
CA SER A 100 30.81 5.19 3.75
C SER A 100 31.58 6.34 3.13
N LEU A 101 31.57 7.48 3.83
CA LEU A 101 32.63 8.46 3.70
C LEU A 101 33.89 7.74 4.22
N GLU A 102 34.62 7.14 3.30
CA GLU A 102 36.08 7.00 3.41
C GLU A 102 36.74 8.24 2.80
#